data_AF-A0A2W4KU51-F1
#
_entry.id   AF-A0A2W4KU51-F1
#
_cell.length_a   1.000
_cell.length_b   1.000
_cell.length_c   1.000
_cell.angle_alpha   90.00
_cell.angle_beta   90.00
_cell.angle_gamma   90.00
#
_symmetry.space_group_name_H-M   'P 1'
#
loop_
_entity.id
_entity.type
_entity.pdbx_description
1 polymer ?
#
loop_
_entity_poly.entity_id
_entity_poly.type
_entity_poly.pdbx_seq_one_letter_code
_entity_poly.pdbx_strand_id
1 'polypeptide(L)'
;MDPDAFGHAFRRSARRVRASRLLSATLSHAALGAVLGAAAAGGLWLLRLDELRWLGLAGGAVGAASGAWSAFRRRWSDAEIAQFLDARLAAPETVTTAVLARGSTPEAEAMARTRALALLTAAPSERLRRDCSTA
;
A
#
# COMPACT_ATOMS: atom_id res chain seq x y z
N MET A 1 -2.07 -14.23 -28.32
CA MET A 1 -1.89 -14.15 -26.85
C MET A 1 -2.58 -12.87 -26.40
N ASP A 2 -3.48 -12.95 -25.43
CA ASP A 2 -4.37 -11.83 -25.09
C ASP A 2 -3.61 -10.76 -24.29
N PRO A 3 -3.35 -9.56 -24.85
CA PRO A 3 -2.59 -8.50 -24.17
C PRO A 3 -3.28 -8.04 -22.87
N ASP A 4 -4.58 -8.30 -22.73
CA ASP A 4 -5.36 -7.92 -21.56
C ASP A 4 -5.20 -8.88 -20.38
N ALA A 5 -4.77 -10.13 -20.64
CA ALA A 5 -4.60 -11.15 -19.60
C ALA A 5 -3.55 -10.75 -18.55
N PHE A 6 -2.41 -10.19 -18.99
CA PHE A 6 -1.41 -9.62 -18.08
C PHE A 6 -1.99 -8.44 -17.28
N GLY A 7 -2.71 -7.53 -17.94
CA GLY A 7 -3.33 -6.40 -17.27
C GLY A 7 -4.33 -6.82 -16.18
N HIS A 8 -5.11 -7.87 -16.42
CA HIS A 8 -6.01 -8.44 -15.41
C HIS A 8 -5.25 -9.12 -14.26
N ALA A 9 -4.23 -9.93 -14.54
CA ALA A 9 -3.42 -10.60 -13.52
C ALA A 9 -2.66 -9.60 -12.63
N PHE A 10 -2.05 -8.58 -13.24
CA PHE A 10 -1.36 -7.50 -12.54
C PHE A 10 -2.33 -6.69 -11.69
N ARG A 11 -3.48 -6.24 -12.23
CA ARG A 11 -4.48 -5.46 -11.46
C ARG A 11 -5.01 -6.25 -10.25
N ARG A 12 -5.24 -7.55 -10.39
CA ARG A 12 -5.69 -8.40 -9.29
C ARG A 12 -4.64 -8.48 -8.17
N SER A 13 -3.38 -8.65 -8.55
CA SER A 13 -2.25 -8.73 -7.62
C SER A 13 -1.98 -7.37 -6.95
N ALA A 14 -1.97 -6.30 -7.74
CA ALA A 14 -1.81 -4.92 -7.28
C ALA A 14 -2.91 -4.51 -6.28
N ARG A 15 -4.18 -4.91 -6.52
CA ARG A 15 -5.28 -4.65 -5.57
C ARG A 15 -5.05 -5.31 -4.21
N ARG A 16 -4.53 -6.55 -4.18
CA ARG A 16 -4.22 -7.26 -2.92
C ARG A 16 -3.08 -6.60 -2.16
N VAL A 17 -2.00 -6.25 -2.87
CA VAL A 17 -0.85 -5.55 -2.26
C VAL A 17 -1.28 -4.19 -1.73
N ARG A 18 -2.05 -3.41 -2.52
CA ARG A 18 -2.62 -2.13 -2.08
C ARG A 18 -3.51 -2.31 -0.85
N ALA A 19 -4.40 -3.30 -0.82
CA ALA A 19 -5.29 -3.53 0.33
C ALA A 19 -4.52 -3.93 1.60
N SER A 20 -3.58 -4.87 1.49
CA SER A 20 -2.76 -5.33 2.62
C SER A 20 -1.85 -4.22 3.15
N ARG A 21 -1.21 -3.44 2.27
CA ARG A 21 -0.36 -2.31 2.67
C ARG A 21 -1.17 -1.11 3.16
N LEU A 22 -2.35 -0.85 2.62
CA LEU A 22 -3.27 0.14 3.18
C LEU A 22 -3.60 -0.23 4.62
N LEU A 23 -3.94 -1.50 4.90
CA LEU A 23 -4.16 -2.00 6.26
C LEU A 23 -2.93 -1.79 7.17
N SER A 24 -1.73 -2.15 6.73
CA SER A 24 -0.50 -1.96 7.53
C SER A 24 -0.14 -0.48 7.72
N ALA A 25 -0.31 0.35 6.69
CA ALA A 25 -0.03 1.78 6.75
C ALA A 25 -1.08 2.52 7.60
N THR A 26 -2.35 2.10 7.55
CA THR A 26 -3.39 2.59 8.45
C THR A 26 -3.12 2.14 9.88
N LEU A 27 -2.64 0.91 10.12
CA LEU A 27 -2.27 0.46 11.47
C LEU A 27 -1.08 1.25 12.03
N SER A 28 -0.07 1.53 11.21
CA SER A 28 1.12 2.28 11.63
C SER A 28 0.81 3.77 11.86
N HIS A 29 0.03 4.41 10.99
CA HIS A 29 -0.42 5.79 11.18
C HIS A 29 -1.48 5.91 12.28
N ALA A 30 -2.34 4.90 12.46
CA ALA A 30 -3.28 4.85 13.57
C ALA A 30 -2.54 4.69 14.89
N ALA A 31 -1.48 3.89 14.95
CA ALA A 31 -0.65 3.77 16.16
C ALA A 31 0.04 5.10 16.49
N LEU A 32 0.65 5.76 15.51
CA LEU A 32 1.27 7.09 15.70
C LEU A 32 0.24 8.16 16.08
N GLY A 33 -0.92 8.18 15.42
CA GLY A 33 -2.03 9.07 15.72
C GLY A 33 -2.65 8.80 17.10
N ALA A 34 -2.74 7.53 17.51
CA ALA A 34 -3.22 7.14 18.82
C ALA A 34 -2.26 7.55 19.92
N VAL A 35 -0.94 7.40 19.72
CA VAL A 35 0.07 7.85 20.68
C VAL A 35 0.04 9.38 20.82
N LEU A 36 0.01 10.11 19.70
CA LEU A 36 -0.09 11.57 19.72
C LEU A 36 -1.41 12.07 20.33
N GLY A 37 -2.52 11.42 19.98
CA GLY A 37 -3.85 11.71 20.52
C GLY A 37 -3.93 11.43 22.03
N ALA A 38 -3.37 10.31 22.49
CA ALA A 38 -3.29 9.97 23.91
C ALA A 38 -2.40 10.96 24.68
N ALA A 39 -1.26 11.37 24.11
CA ALA A 39 -0.39 12.38 24.70
C ALA A 39 -1.08 13.75 24.82
N ALA A 40 -1.79 14.19 23.76
CA ALA A 40 -2.56 15.43 23.78
C ALA A 40 -3.73 15.37 24.77
N ALA A 41 -4.47 14.26 24.80
CA ALA A 41 -5.57 14.06 25.76
C ALA A 41 -5.07 14.02 27.21
N GLY A 42 -3.94 13.34 27.47
CA GLY A 42 -3.29 13.29 28.78
C GLY A 42 -2.78 14.67 29.22
N GLY A 43 -2.19 15.44 28.31
CA GLY A 43 -1.77 16.82 28.56
C GLY A 43 -2.93 17.74 28.90
N LEU A 44 -4.06 17.62 28.17
CA LEU A 44 -5.28 18.39 28.48
C LEU A 44 -5.90 18.00 29.83
N TRP A 45 -5.87 16.71 30.17
CA TRP A 45 -6.41 16.21 31.44
C TRP A 45 -5.58 16.71 32.63
N LEU A 46 -4.26 16.77 32.49
CA LEU A 46 -3.33 17.34 33.48
C LEU A 46 -3.59 18.83 33.73
N LEU A 47 -4.06 19.58 32.73
CA LEU A 47 -4.32 21.02 32.84
C LEU A 47 -5.69 21.36 33.47
N ARG A 48 -6.56 20.36 33.74
CA ARG A 48 -7.89 20.54 34.37
C ARG A 48 -8.73 21.72 33.82
N LEU A 49 -8.69 21.94 32.51
CA LEU A 49 -9.48 22.97 31.83
C LEU A 49 -10.86 22.40 31.46
N ASP A 50 -11.79 22.37 32.41
CA ASP A 50 -13.13 21.79 32.23
C ASP A 50 -13.97 22.47 31.13
N GLU A 51 -13.71 23.74 30.81
CA GLU A 51 -14.40 24.48 29.74
C GLU A 51 -13.82 24.26 28.32
N LEU A 52 -12.63 23.67 28.17
CA LEU A 52 -12.00 23.50 26.84
C LEU A 52 -12.17 22.11 26.24
N ARG A 53 -13.03 21.26 26.83
CA ARG A 53 -13.20 19.85 26.43
C ARG A 53 -13.62 19.69 24.96
N TRP A 54 -14.43 20.61 24.41
CA TRP A 54 -14.85 20.59 23.01
C TRP A 54 -13.70 20.97 22.04
N LEU A 55 -12.82 21.89 22.45
CA LEU A 55 -11.63 22.26 21.67
C LEU A 55 -10.59 21.13 21.66
N GLY A 56 -10.48 20.37 22.74
CA GLY A 56 -9.69 19.14 22.80
C GLY A 56 -10.17 18.07 21.81
N LEU A 57 -11.49 17.85 21.75
CA LEU A 57 -12.10 16.95 20.76
C LEU A 57 -11.88 17.43 19.33
N ALA A 58 -12.03 18.74 19.06
CA ALA A 58 -11.79 19.31 17.75
C ALA A 58 -10.32 19.18 17.32
N GLY A 59 -9.37 19.44 18.23
CA GLY A 59 -7.94 19.27 17.98
C GLY A 59 -7.57 17.81 17.70
N GLY A 60 -8.14 16.87 18.46
CA GLY A 60 -7.97 15.44 18.23
C GLY A 60 -8.52 14.99 16.87
N ALA A 61 -9.69 15.49 16.47
CA ALA A 61 -10.28 15.20 15.17
C ALA A 61 -9.43 15.74 14.00
N VAL A 62 -8.87 16.95 14.13
CA VAL A 62 -8.00 17.55 13.10
C VAL A 62 -6.68 16.79 12.97
N GLY A 63 -6.10 16.36 14.09
CA GLY A 63 -4.90 15.51 14.09
C GLY A 63 -5.15 14.15 13.41
N ALA A 64 -6.26 13.49 13.75
CA ALA A 64 -6.66 12.23 13.13
C ALA A 64 -6.92 12.39 11.62
N ALA A 65 -7.61 13.46 11.22
CA ALA A 65 -7.88 13.77 9.81
C ALA A 65 -6.60 14.04 9.01
N SER A 66 -5.66 14.79 9.60
CA SER A 66 -4.38 15.11 8.96
C SER A 66 -3.49 13.87 8.80
N GLY A 67 -3.48 12.98 9.81
CA GLY A 67 -2.80 11.69 9.74
C GLY A 67 -3.38 10.76 8.66
N ALA A 68 -4.72 10.66 8.60
CA ALA A 68 -5.41 9.90 7.57
C ALA A 68 -5.14 10.46 6.16
N TRP A 69 -5.15 11.77 6.00
CA TRP A 69 -4.90 12.45 4.73
C TRP A 69 -3.46 12.27 4.22
N SER A 70 -2.47 12.36 5.11
CA SER A 70 -1.07 12.13 4.76
C SER A 70 -0.82 10.67 4.31
N ALA A 71 -1.43 9.70 5.00
CA ALA A 71 -1.41 8.30 4.60
C ALA A 71 -2.09 8.06 3.23
N PHE A 72 -3.20 8.76 2.95
CA PHE A 72 -3.89 8.71 1.66
C PHE A 72 -3.10 9.35 0.52
N ARG A 73 -2.23 10.34 0.81
CA ARG A 73 -1.40 11.00 -0.21
C ARG A 73 -0.20 10.19 -0.67
N ARG A 74 0.28 9.23 0.12
CA ARG A 74 1.30 8.26 -0.33
C ARG A 74 0.69 7.21 -1.26
N ARG A 75 0.15 7.65 -2.40
CA ARG A 75 -0.32 6.75 -3.46
C ARG A 75 0.88 6.09 -4.13
N TRP A 76 0.98 4.78 -4.00
CA TRP A 76 2.04 4.01 -4.66
C TRP A 76 1.77 3.93 -6.16
N SER A 77 2.76 4.33 -6.93
CA SER A 77 2.79 4.22 -8.38
C SER A 77 2.79 2.75 -8.81
N ASP A 78 2.33 2.49 -10.04
CA ASP A 78 2.33 1.12 -10.58
C ASP A 78 3.76 0.55 -10.68
N ALA A 79 4.77 1.40 -10.85
CA ALA A 79 6.19 1.02 -10.85
C ALA A 79 6.67 0.53 -9.48
N GLU A 80 6.35 1.24 -8.39
CA GLU A 80 6.70 0.81 -7.02
C GLU A 80 6.01 -0.50 -6.64
N ILE A 81 4.78 -0.72 -7.12
CA ILE A 81 4.06 -1.98 -6.90
C ILE A 81 4.69 -3.11 -7.69
N ALA A 82 5.12 -2.85 -8.92
CA ALA A 82 5.82 -3.84 -9.73
C ALA A 82 7.16 -4.25 -9.10
N GLN A 83 7.92 -3.27 -8.60
CA GLN A 83 9.18 -3.51 -7.91
C GLN A 83 8.97 -4.31 -6.61
N PHE A 84 7.92 -3.98 -5.86
CA PHE A 84 7.54 -4.76 -4.69
C PHE A 84 7.15 -6.20 -5.02
N LEU A 85 6.42 -6.42 -6.12
CA LEU A 85 6.05 -7.75 -6.58
C LEU A 85 7.27 -8.57 -7.00
N ASP A 86 8.22 -7.96 -7.71
CA ASP A 86 9.47 -8.62 -8.10
C ASP A 86 10.28 -9.07 -6.89
N ALA A 87 10.47 -8.18 -5.90
CA ALA A 87 11.14 -8.52 -4.64
C ALA A 87 10.45 -9.69 -3.92
N ARG A 88 9.11 -9.74 -3.95
CA ARG A 88 8.33 -10.76 -3.25
C ARG A 88 8.25 -12.09 -4.00
N LEU A 89 8.34 -12.06 -5.32
CA LEU A 89 8.39 -13.25 -6.17
C LEU A 89 9.83 -13.79 -6.31
N ALA A 90 10.82 -13.12 -5.71
CA ALA A 90 12.25 -13.36 -5.95
C ALA A 90 12.56 -13.38 -7.47
N ALA A 91 11.85 -12.55 -8.23
CA ALA A 91 12.02 -12.41 -9.66
C ALA A 91 12.91 -11.19 -9.93
N PRO A 92 13.98 -11.32 -10.75
CA PRO A 92 14.82 -10.18 -11.10
C PRO A 92 14.05 -9.27 -12.06
N GLU A 93 13.32 -8.30 -11.48
CA GLU A 93 12.71 -7.15 -12.17
C GLU A 93 11.76 -7.48 -13.34
N THR A 94 11.20 -8.70 -13.36
CA THR A 94 10.44 -9.18 -14.53
C THR A 94 9.08 -8.49 -14.64
N VAL A 95 8.40 -8.24 -13.52
CA VAL A 95 7.13 -7.54 -13.47
C VAL A 95 7.34 -6.04 -13.70
N THR A 96 8.39 -5.45 -13.13
CA THR A 96 8.78 -4.04 -13.30
C THR A 96 9.10 -3.76 -14.75
N THR A 97 9.88 -4.62 -15.40
CA THR A 97 10.18 -4.53 -16.84
C THR A 97 8.91 -4.59 -17.68
N ALA A 98 7.95 -5.46 -17.36
CA ALA A 98 6.69 -5.54 -18.09
C ALA A 98 5.80 -4.30 -17.92
N VAL A 99 5.86 -3.63 -16.76
CA VAL A 99 5.14 -2.38 -16.51
C VAL A 99 5.81 -1.19 -17.19
N LEU A 100 7.15 -1.12 -17.14
CA LEU A 100 7.94 -0.05 -17.77
C LEU A 100 8.03 -0.19 -19.29
N ALA A 101 7.92 -1.40 -19.84
CA ALA A 101 7.90 -1.64 -21.28
C ALA A 101 6.63 -1.11 -21.98
N ARG A 102 5.66 -0.58 -21.24
CA ARG A 102 4.44 0.01 -21.82
C ARG A 102 4.79 1.23 -22.67
N GLY A 103 4.50 1.17 -23.97
CA GLY A 103 4.85 2.23 -24.92
C GLY A 103 6.23 2.07 -25.55
N SER A 104 6.90 0.95 -25.32
CA SER A 104 8.10 0.54 -26.07
C SER A 104 7.71 -0.16 -27.38
N THR A 105 8.67 -0.77 -28.08
CA THR A 105 8.38 -1.57 -29.28
C THR A 105 7.39 -2.71 -28.95
N PRO A 106 6.40 -2.99 -29.82
CA PRO A 106 5.33 -3.94 -29.53
C PRO A 106 5.84 -5.36 -29.23
N GLU A 107 6.95 -5.79 -29.86
CA GLU A 107 7.58 -7.09 -29.58
C GLU A 107 8.21 -7.15 -28.19
N ALA A 108 8.98 -6.13 -27.79
CA ALA A 108 9.58 -6.07 -26.45
C ALA A 108 8.52 -6.03 -25.35
N GLU A 109 7.45 -5.25 -25.55
CA GLU A 109 6.30 -5.18 -24.64
C GLU A 109 5.61 -6.54 -24.51
N ALA A 110 5.34 -7.23 -25.62
CA ALA A 110 4.70 -8.55 -25.61
C ALA A 110 5.56 -9.62 -24.91
N MET A 111 6.86 -9.63 -25.16
CA MET A 111 7.77 -10.61 -24.56
C MET A 111 7.92 -10.39 -23.05
N ALA A 112 8.05 -9.14 -22.61
CA ALA A 112 8.10 -8.78 -21.19
C ALA A 112 6.80 -9.16 -20.46
N ARG A 113 5.64 -8.84 -21.03
CA ARG A 113 4.33 -9.21 -20.46
C ARG A 113 4.11 -10.71 -20.38
N THR A 114 4.58 -11.46 -21.37
CA THR A 114 4.48 -12.92 -21.39
C THR A 114 5.26 -13.56 -20.25
N ARG A 115 6.52 -13.14 -20.05
CA ARG A 115 7.35 -13.63 -18.94
C ARG A 115 6.75 -13.26 -17.58
N ALA A 116 6.31 -12.01 -17.43
CA ALA A 116 5.69 -11.55 -16.19
C ALA A 116 4.37 -12.27 -15.89
N LEU A 117 3.54 -12.53 -16.92
CA LEU A 117 2.31 -13.30 -16.76
C LEU A 117 2.61 -14.73 -16.29
N ALA A 118 3.58 -15.41 -16.90
CA ALA A 118 3.98 -16.76 -16.49
C ALA A 118 4.43 -16.81 -15.03
N LEU A 119 5.18 -15.81 -14.56
CA LEU A 119 5.56 -15.71 -13.15
C LEU A 119 4.36 -15.45 -12.23
N LEU A 120 3.45 -14.55 -12.62
CA LEU A 120 2.27 -14.22 -11.83
C LEU A 120 1.26 -15.37 -11.74
N THR A 121 1.17 -16.22 -12.76
CA THR A 121 0.30 -17.40 -12.77
C THR A 121 0.95 -18.62 -12.12
N ALA A 122 2.27 -18.78 -12.23
CA ALA A 122 3.00 -19.87 -11.57
C ALA A 122 3.21 -19.64 -10.06
N ALA A 123 3.21 -18.39 -9.60
CA ALA A 123 3.38 -18.06 -8.20
C ALA A 123 2.20 -18.58 -7.35
N PRO A 124 2.44 -19.47 -6.36
CA PRO A 124 1.38 -19.92 -5.47
C PRO A 124 0.86 -18.74 -4.65
N SER A 125 -0.47 -18.56 -4.65
CA SER A 125 -1.16 -17.52 -3.88
C SER A 125 -0.81 -17.52 -2.38
N GLU A 126 -0.23 -18.60 -1.88
CA GLU A 126 0.25 -18.79 -0.52
C GLU A 126 1.49 -17.94 -0.16
N ARG A 127 2.43 -17.69 -1.09
CA ARG A 127 3.59 -16.81 -0.84
C ARG A 127 3.19 -15.34 -0.67
N LEU A 128 2.07 -14.95 -1.28
CA LEU A 128 1.47 -13.63 -1.08
C LEU A 128 0.70 -13.52 0.25
N ARG A 129 0.37 -14.64 0.91
CA ARG A 129 -0.53 -14.70 2.08
C ARG A 129 0.20 -14.86 3.43
N ARG A 130 1.39 -15.48 3.46
CA ARG A 130 2.05 -15.90 4.71
C ARG A 130 2.43 -14.78 5.70
N ASP A 131 2.58 -13.52 5.29
CA ASP A 131 3.02 -12.46 6.21
C ASP A 131 1.89 -11.61 6.82
N CYS A 132 0.61 -11.86 6.49
CA CYS A 132 -0.49 -11.26 7.24
C CYS A 132 -0.75 -11.95 8.60
N SER A 133 0.00 -13.01 8.93
CA SER A 133 -0.14 -13.79 10.16
C SER A 133 0.97 -13.51 11.19
N THR A 134 1.95 -12.67 10.88
CA THR A 134 3.14 -12.44 11.71
C THR A 134 3.45 -10.95 11.93
N ALA A 135 2.45 -10.08 11.78
CA ALA A 135 2.53 -8.66 12.10
C ALA A 135 1.50 -8.28 13.17
#